data_AF-A0A069QFU3-F1
#
_entry.id   AF-A0A069QFU3-F1
#
_cell.length_a   1.000
_cell.length_b   1.000
_cell.length_c   1.000
_cell.angle_alpha   90.00
_cell.angle_beta   90.00
_cell.angle_gamma   90.00
#
_symmetry.space_group_name_H-M   'P 1'
#
loop_
_entity.id
_entity.type
_entity.pdbx_description
1 polymer ?
#
loop_
_entity_poly.entity_id
_entity_poly.type
_entity_poly.pdbx_seq_one_letter_code
_entity_poly.pdbx_strand_id
1 'polypeptide(L)'
;MRNILWCLLILVLILGCSKDKCNYDREISFIFINGWYAPQVPHHGIVYSYEKGSGFVNPVDSISITSFEKSTRPSIFDKDTAGFSCLVCSLIETEKIDHNHDLRIVVDDTLFYDISKQKLSRIKLSYWTMGGPMEWSVVSSLSVNSHDDDNPTPEGSLSISNKFVRIQRK
;
A
#
# COMPACT_ATOMS: atom_id res chain seq x y z
N MET A 1 21.49 15.33 45.09
CA MET A 1 21.42 15.99 43.77
C MET A 1 21.99 15.14 42.63
N ARG A 2 23.13 14.44 42.81
CA ARG A 2 23.74 13.57 41.78
C ARG A 2 22.84 12.43 41.26
N ASN A 3 22.06 11.80 42.13
CA ASN A 3 21.19 10.67 41.75
C ASN A 3 19.96 11.12 40.94
N ILE A 4 19.48 12.35 41.15
CA ILE A 4 18.31 12.89 40.42
C ILE A 4 18.70 13.23 38.98
N LEU A 5 19.90 13.78 38.77
CA LEU A 5 20.44 14.04 37.42
C LEU A 5 20.57 12.74 36.61
N TRP A 6 21.02 11.66 37.26
CA TRP A 6 21.12 10.35 36.60
C TRP A 6 19.75 9.78 36.21
N CYS A 7 18.74 9.90 37.08
CA CYS A 7 17.39 9.47 36.75
C CYS A 7 16.77 10.27 35.60
N LEU A 8 16.98 11.59 35.55
CA LEU A 8 16.53 12.44 34.45
C LEU A 8 17.24 12.11 33.13
N LEU A 9 18.54 11.82 33.17
CA LEU A 9 19.30 11.44 31.98
C LEU A 9 18.85 10.09 31.42
N ILE A 10 18.56 9.12 32.29
CA ILE A 10 17.99 7.83 31.91
C ILE A 10 16.58 8.04 31.31
N LEU A 11 15.74 8.89 31.93
CA LEU A 11 14.39 9.20 31.45
C LEU A 11 14.41 9.88 30.05
N VAL A 12 15.35 10.80 29.80
CA VAL A 12 15.52 11.44 28.49
C VAL A 12 16.02 10.44 27.45
N LEU A 13 16.93 9.53 27.82
CA LEU A 13 17.45 8.48 26.92
C LEU A 13 16.38 7.45 26.53
N ILE A 14 15.46 7.10 27.43
CA ILE A 14 14.35 6.19 27.10
C ILE A 14 13.24 6.85 26.28
N LEU A 15 13.08 8.18 26.38
CA LEU A 15 12.11 8.96 25.59
C LEU A 15 12.64 9.20 24.17
N GLY A 16 13.96 9.36 24.01
CA GLY A 16 14.61 9.48 22.70
C GLY A 16 14.65 8.20 21.86
N CYS A 17 14.17 7.08 22.40
CA CYS A 17 14.04 5.80 21.69
C CYS A 17 12.58 5.49 21.33
N SER A 18 11.77 6.51 21.04
CA SER A 18 10.57 6.30 20.24
C SER A 18 11.03 6.01 18.81
N LYS A 19 11.23 4.73 18.48
CA LYS A 19 11.24 4.31 17.07
C LYS A 19 9.89 4.71 16.51
N ASP A 20 9.84 5.83 15.79
CA ASP A 20 8.63 6.26 15.11
C ASP A 20 8.14 5.10 14.23
N LYS A 21 6.94 4.60 14.54
CA LYS A 21 6.34 3.46 13.86
C LYS A 21 5.72 3.93 12.54
N CYS A 22 5.76 3.09 11.50
CA CYS A 22 4.97 3.35 10.29
C CYS A 22 3.48 3.41 10.65
N ASN A 23 2.73 4.28 9.98
CA ASN A 23 1.32 4.44 10.26
C ASN A 23 0.50 3.43 9.44
N TYR A 24 0.09 2.33 10.08
CA TYR A 24 -0.80 1.33 9.47
C TYR A 24 -2.25 1.82 9.34
N ASP A 25 -2.62 2.85 10.10
CA ASP A 25 -3.94 3.47 10.07
C ASP A 25 -4.04 4.55 8.98
N ARG A 26 -2.97 4.71 8.18
CA ARG A 26 -2.99 5.61 7.02
C ARG A 26 -3.91 5.03 5.95
N GLU A 27 -4.80 5.87 5.46
CA GLU A 27 -5.76 5.53 4.42
C GLU A 27 -5.07 5.36 3.06
N ILE A 28 -5.57 4.38 2.30
CA ILE A 28 -5.09 4.04 0.97
C ILE A 28 -5.93 4.82 -0.05
N SER A 29 -5.30 5.77 -0.74
CA SER A 29 -5.96 6.64 -1.72
C SER A 29 -5.81 6.15 -3.17
N PHE A 30 -4.72 5.44 -3.46
CA PHE A 30 -4.38 5.00 -4.82
C PHE A 30 -3.98 3.53 -4.87
N ILE A 31 -4.47 2.81 -5.87
CA ILE A 31 -4.03 1.45 -6.18
C ILE A 31 -3.50 1.41 -7.60
N PHE A 32 -2.25 0.98 -7.76
CA PHE A 32 -1.55 0.83 -9.02
C PHE A 32 -1.56 -0.65 -9.43
N ILE A 33 -2.17 -0.95 -10.57
CA ILE A 33 -2.11 -2.29 -11.19
C ILE A 33 -1.06 -2.26 -12.29
N ASN A 34 0.13 -2.77 -12.01
CA ASN A 34 1.28 -2.77 -12.91
C ASN A 34 1.17 -3.87 -13.98
N GLY A 35 1.59 -3.58 -15.21
CA GLY A 35 1.50 -4.53 -16.32
C GLY A 35 0.09 -4.60 -16.94
N TRP A 36 -0.66 -3.50 -16.88
CA TRP A 36 -1.99 -3.38 -17.51
C TRP A 36 -1.86 -3.11 -19.01
N TYR A 37 -1.75 -4.16 -19.81
CA TYR A 37 -1.62 -4.06 -21.27
C TYR A 37 -2.95 -4.12 -22.02
N ALA A 38 -4.07 -4.30 -21.30
CA ALA A 38 -5.37 -4.33 -21.95
C ALA A 38 -5.66 -2.98 -22.66
N PRO A 39 -6.29 -3.03 -23.85
CA PRO A 39 -6.66 -1.82 -24.58
C PRO A 39 -7.81 -1.07 -23.90
N GLN A 40 -8.67 -1.80 -23.18
CA GLN A 40 -9.81 -1.24 -22.48
C GLN A 40 -9.43 -0.85 -21.05
N VAL A 41 -9.94 0.31 -20.64
CA VAL A 41 -9.89 0.79 -19.26
C VAL A 41 -11.17 0.32 -18.58
N PRO A 42 -11.09 -0.26 -17.38
CA PRO A 42 -12.26 -0.68 -16.64
C PRO A 42 -13.26 0.44 -16.41
N HIS A 43 -14.53 0.07 -16.36
CA HIS A 43 -15.63 1.02 -16.16
C HIS A 43 -16.08 1.06 -14.71
N HIS A 44 -15.93 -0.05 -13.99
CA HIS A 44 -16.30 -0.14 -12.59
C HIS A 44 -15.35 -1.06 -11.82
N GLY A 45 -15.25 -0.80 -10.53
CA GLY A 45 -14.60 -1.72 -9.62
C GLY A 45 -14.89 -1.35 -8.18
N ILE A 46 -14.72 -2.34 -7.31
CA ILE A 46 -15.04 -2.26 -5.89
C ILE A 46 -13.86 -2.85 -5.13
N VAL A 47 -13.45 -2.18 -4.07
CA VAL A 47 -12.49 -2.70 -3.11
C VAL A 47 -13.26 -3.09 -1.85
N TYR A 48 -13.19 -4.36 -1.50
CA TYR A 48 -13.76 -4.91 -0.27
C TYR A 48 -12.67 -5.02 0.79
N SER A 49 -12.96 -4.62 2.02
CA SER A 49 -12.08 -4.85 3.17
C SER A 49 -12.53 -6.06 3.96
N TYR A 50 -11.58 -6.78 4.55
CA TYR A 50 -11.81 -7.98 5.36
C TYR A 50 -10.93 -7.93 6.60
N GLU A 51 -11.37 -8.60 7.66
CA GLU A 51 -10.51 -8.83 8.82
C GLU A 51 -9.28 -9.65 8.41
N LYS A 52 -8.10 -9.27 8.94
CA LYS A 52 -6.83 -9.96 8.66
C LYS A 52 -6.92 -11.45 8.95
N GLY A 53 -6.58 -12.27 7.96
CA GLY A 53 -6.55 -13.73 8.11
C GLY A 53 -7.94 -14.39 8.09
N SER A 54 -9.01 -13.65 7.81
CA SER A 54 -10.37 -14.19 7.67
C SER A 54 -10.58 -15.05 6.42
N GLY A 55 -9.60 -15.10 5.51
CA GLY A 55 -9.68 -15.88 4.28
C GLY A 55 -10.66 -15.32 3.25
N PHE A 56 -10.96 -14.01 3.33
CA PHE A 56 -11.86 -13.31 2.40
C PHE A 56 -13.30 -13.88 2.36
N VAL A 57 -13.81 -14.30 3.52
CA VAL A 57 -15.15 -14.92 3.64
C VAL A 57 -16.25 -13.86 3.70
N ASN A 58 -16.16 -12.92 4.64
CA ASN A 58 -17.17 -11.88 4.84
C ASN A 58 -16.52 -10.49 4.80
N PRO A 59 -16.92 -9.61 3.87
CA PRO A 59 -16.39 -8.25 3.82
C PRO A 59 -16.89 -7.44 5.01
N VAL A 60 -15.99 -6.66 5.60
CA VAL A 60 -16.27 -5.70 6.68
C VAL A 60 -16.81 -4.40 6.11
N ASP A 61 -16.21 -3.94 5.02
CA ASP A 61 -16.59 -2.71 4.33
C ASP A 61 -16.32 -2.83 2.83
N SER A 62 -16.83 -1.89 2.05
CA SER A 62 -16.59 -1.81 0.61
C SER A 62 -16.61 -0.38 0.10
N ILE A 63 -15.66 -0.06 -0.76
CA ILE A 63 -15.56 1.23 -1.45
C ILE A 63 -15.59 1.02 -2.96
N SER A 64 -16.27 1.92 -3.66
CA SER A 64 -16.25 1.94 -5.12
C SER A 64 -15.04 2.72 -5.63
N ILE A 65 -14.36 2.19 -6.65
CA ILE A 65 -13.28 2.89 -7.33
C ILE A 65 -13.91 4.04 -8.12
N THR A 66 -13.43 5.27 -7.90
CA THR A 66 -14.02 6.47 -8.52
C THR A 66 -13.54 6.72 -9.93
N SER A 67 -12.26 6.47 -10.18
CA SER A 67 -11.68 6.65 -11.50
C SER A 67 -10.64 5.58 -11.80
N PHE A 68 -10.60 5.22 -13.08
CA PHE A 68 -9.58 4.38 -13.67
C PHE A 68 -8.81 5.21 -14.69
N GLU A 69 -7.50 5.31 -14.51
CA GLU A 69 -6.63 6.02 -15.43
C GLU A 69 -5.50 5.09 -15.87
N LYS A 70 -5.28 5.01 -17.18
CA LYS A 70 -4.12 4.28 -17.72
C LYS A 70 -2.92 5.21 -17.70
N SER A 71 -1.90 4.86 -16.93
CA SER A 71 -0.65 5.61 -16.87
C SER A 71 0.49 4.79 -17.47
N THR A 72 1.38 5.46 -18.20
CA THR A 72 2.67 4.93 -18.65
C THR A 72 3.83 5.38 -17.78
N ARG A 73 3.54 6.18 -16.75
CA ARG A 73 4.52 6.62 -15.77
C ARG A 73 4.46 5.70 -14.57
N PRO A 74 5.60 5.12 -14.17
CA PRO A 74 5.61 4.23 -13.05
C PRO A 74 5.65 5.03 -11.74
N SER A 75 5.48 4.35 -10.61
CA SER A 75 5.51 5.01 -9.30
C SER A 75 6.88 5.67 -9.06
N ILE A 76 6.99 6.57 -8.09
CA ILE A 76 8.25 7.26 -7.74
C ILE A 76 9.40 6.26 -7.44
N PHE A 77 9.07 4.99 -7.15
CA PHE A 77 10.04 3.94 -6.80
C PHE A 77 10.46 3.03 -7.97
N ASP A 78 9.78 3.11 -9.11
CA ASP A 78 10.07 2.27 -10.25
C ASP A 78 11.14 2.89 -11.15
N LYS A 79 12.25 2.17 -11.32
CA LYS A 79 13.43 2.68 -12.04
C LYS A 79 13.44 2.36 -13.54
N ASP A 80 12.54 1.50 -14.01
CA ASP A 80 12.56 1.01 -15.40
C ASP A 80 11.28 1.44 -16.14
N THR A 81 11.45 2.21 -17.22
CA THR A 81 10.38 2.96 -17.90
C THR A 81 10.03 2.41 -19.28
N ALA A 82 10.79 1.44 -19.80
CA ALA A 82 10.56 0.90 -21.13
C ALA A 82 9.37 -0.08 -21.15
N GLY A 83 8.25 0.33 -21.74
CA GLY A 83 7.06 -0.52 -21.89
C GLY A 83 6.22 -0.68 -20.63
N PHE A 84 6.38 0.23 -19.65
CA PHE A 84 5.58 0.24 -18.44
C PHE A 84 4.16 0.76 -18.73
N SER A 85 3.16 -0.04 -18.36
CA SER A 85 1.75 0.33 -18.45
C SER A 85 1.10 -0.07 -17.13
N CYS A 86 0.54 0.89 -16.41
CA CYS A 86 -0.19 0.65 -15.18
C CYS A 86 -1.61 1.23 -15.27
N LEU A 87 -2.50 0.62 -14.51
CA LEU A 87 -3.83 1.14 -14.26
C LEU A 87 -3.82 1.79 -12.87
N VAL A 88 -4.10 3.08 -12.80
CA VAL A 88 -4.27 3.82 -11.56
C VAL A 88 -5.75 3.78 -11.21
N CYS A 89 -6.05 3.20 -10.06
CA CYS A 89 -7.38 3.17 -9.47
C CYS A 89 -7.40 4.19 -8.34
N SER A 90 -8.24 5.22 -8.47
CA SER A 90 -8.40 6.23 -7.42
C SER A 90 -9.54 5.85 -6.49
N LEU A 91 -9.32 6.05 -5.19
CA LEU A 91 -10.29 5.86 -4.12
C LEU A 91 -10.67 7.25 -3.57
N ILE A 92 -11.87 7.38 -3.03
CA ILE A 92 -12.26 8.63 -2.34
C ILE A 92 -11.54 8.67 -0.99
N GLU A 93 -10.81 9.75 -0.72
CA GLU A 93 -10.06 10.01 0.53
C GLU A 93 -10.94 10.15 1.79
N THR A 94 -12.19 9.71 1.77
CA THR A 94 -13.13 9.83 2.91
C THR A 94 -13.49 8.48 3.54
N GLU A 95 -12.99 7.38 2.99
CA GLU A 95 -13.39 6.02 3.37
C GLU A 95 -12.20 5.19 3.87
N LYS A 96 -12.42 4.52 5.01
CA LYS A 96 -11.42 3.99 5.95
C LYS A 96 -10.74 2.70 5.48
N ILE A 97 -10.30 2.62 4.23
CA ILE A 97 -9.47 1.49 3.81
C ILE A 97 -8.02 1.75 4.24
N ASP A 98 -7.55 0.97 5.19
CA ASP A 98 -6.21 1.05 5.77
C ASP A 98 -5.38 -0.23 5.51
N HIS A 99 -4.15 -0.25 6.01
CA HIS A 99 -3.26 -1.43 5.93
C HIS A 99 -3.52 -2.47 7.01
N ASN A 100 -4.52 -2.26 7.88
CA ASN A 100 -4.92 -3.20 8.92
C ASN A 100 -5.87 -4.28 8.43
N HIS A 101 -6.48 -4.09 7.25
CA HIS A 101 -7.41 -5.04 6.66
C HIS A 101 -6.78 -5.81 5.48
N ASP A 102 -7.27 -7.02 5.25
CA ASP A 102 -7.04 -7.71 3.98
C ASP A 102 -8.01 -7.13 2.94
N LEU A 103 -7.58 -6.97 1.69
CA LEU A 103 -8.35 -6.26 0.67
C LEU A 103 -8.62 -7.16 -0.52
N ARG A 104 -9.85 -7.16 -1.05
CA ARG A 104 -10.17 -7.76 -2.34
C ARG A 104 -10.57 -6.67 -3.31
N ILE A 105 -9.81 -6.52 -4.39
CA ILE A 105 -10.15 -5.59 -5.46
C ILE A 105 -10.85 -6.40 -6.54
N VAL A 106 -12.04 -5.96 -6.95
CA VAL A 106 -12.81 -6.52 -8.06
C VAL A 106 -12.93 -5.46 -9.13
N VAL A 107 -12.53 -5.79 -10.36
CA VAL A 107 -12.53 -4.90 -11.51
C VAL A 107 -13.39 -5.51 -12.62
N ASP A 108 -14.31 -4.72 -13.16
CA ASP A 108 -15.31 -5.11 -14.18
C ASP A 108 -16.04 -6.43 -13.88
N ASP A 109 -16.31 -6.73 -12.60
CA ASP A 109 -16.92 -7.99 -12.10
C ASP A 109 -16.25 -9.30 -12.55
N THR A 110 -15.04 -9.23 -13.09
CA THR A 110 -14.38 -10.36 -13.75
C THR A 110 -12.96 -10.59 -13.24
N LEU A 111 -12.25 -9.52 -12.90
CA LEU A 111 -10.87 -9.61 -12.43
C LEU A 111 -10.84 -9.39 -10.92
N PHE A 112 -10.18 -10.28 -10.19
CA PHE A 112 -10.06 -10.16 -8.74
C PHE A 112 -8.61 -10.29 -8.24
N TYR A 113 -8.31 -9.48 -7.24
CA TYR A 113 -7.02 -9.41 -6.56
C TYR A 113 -7.23 -9.49 -5.05
N ASP A 114 -6.82 -10.62 -4.45
CA ASP A 114 -6.87 -10.84 -3.01
C ASP A 114 -5.54 -10.40 -2.39
N ILE A 115 -5.52 -9.23 -1.76
CA ILE A 115 -4.36 -8.64 -1.12
C ILE A 115 -4.39 -8.98 0.37
N SER A 116 -3.31 -9.58 0.86
CA SER A 116 -3.12 -9.90 2.27
C SER A 116 -1.68 -9.67 2.71
N LYS A 117 -1.42 -9.84 4.01
CA LYS A 117 -0.06 -9.80 4.59
C LYS A 117 0.73 -8.53 4.25
N GLN A 118 0.06 -7.39 4.18
CA GLN A 118 0.69 -6.10 3.93
C GLN A 118 1.66 -5.78 5.07
N LYS A 119 2.92 -5.48 4.73
CA LYS A 119 3.97 -5.06 5.67
C LYS A 119 4.42 -3.66 5.30
N LEU A 120 4.35 -2.74 6.26
CA LEU A 120 4.97 -1.43 6.15
C LEU A 120 6.39 -1.50 6.73
N SER A 121 7.35 -0.94 6.00
CA SER A 121 8.71 -0.71 6.49
C SER A 121 9.15 0.73 6.21
N ARG A 122 10.20 1.17 6.90
CA ARG A 122 10.82 2.46 6.60
C ARG A 122 11.98 2.25 5.65
N ILE A 123 11.94 2.98 4.54
CA ILE A 123 13.08 3.10 3.66
C ILE A 123 13.72 4.47 3.88
N LYS A 124 15.05 4.45 4.02
CA LYS A 124 15.87 5.65 3.99
C LYS A 124 16.21 5.94 2.55
N LEU A 125 15.71 7.04 2.02
CA LEU A 125 16.14 7.50 0.71
C LEU A 125 17.59 7.99 0.83
N SER A 126 18.42 7.63 -0.15
CA SER A 126 19.82 8.05 -0.21
C SER A 126 20.00 9.54 -0.47
N TYR A 127 18.91 10.27 -0.75
CA TYR A 127 18.90 11.71 -0.93
C TYR A 127 18.92 12.42 0.43
N TRP A 128 19.96 13.21 0.65
CA TRP A 128 20.10 14.08 1.81
C TRP A 128 19.39 15.42 1.56
N THR A 129 18.54 15.83 2.49
CA THR A 129 18.02 17.21 2.56
C THR A 129 18.80 17.98 3.62
N MET A 130 18.61 19.30 3.71
CA MET A 130 19.29 20.12 4.73
C MET A 130 18.98 19.71 6.19
N GLY A 131 17.99 18.83 6.41
CA GLY A 131 17.62 18.27 7.71
C GLY A 131 18.10 16.83 7.96
N GLY A 132 18.86 16.22 7.05
CA GLY A 132 19.32 14.83 7.14
C GLY A 132 18.68 13.88 6.11
N PRO A 133 18.89 12.56 6.26
CA PRO A 133 18.31 11.55 5.37
C PRO A 133 16.79 11.52 5.54
N MET A 134 16.07 11.62 4.43
CA MET A 134 14.61 11.58 4.45
C MET A 134 14.15 10.13 4.63
N GLU A 135 13.40 9.87 5.71
CA GLU A 135 12.80 8.56 5.98
C GLU A 135 11.34 8.57 5.51
N TRP A 136 10.96 7.58 4.71
CA TRP A 136 9.58 7.38 4.25
C TRP A 136 9.09 6.02 4.73
N SER A 137 7.84 5.98 5.21
CA SER A 137 7.12 4.74 5.42
C SER A 137 6.57 4.25 4.08
N VAL A 138 6.82 2.99 3.76
CA VAL A 138 6.39 2.36 2.51
C VAL A 138 5.78 1.00 2.78
N VAL A 139 4.89 0.55 1.90
CA VAL A 139 4.49 -0.86 1.83
C VAL A 139 5.66 -1.62 1.24
N SER A 140 6.35 -2.40 2.06
CA SER A 140 7.56 -3.11 1.65
C SER A 140 7.30 -4.47 1.07
N SER A 141 6.19 -5.09 1.48
CA SER A 141 5.73 -6.33 0.88
C SER A 141 4.25 -6.53 1.12
N LEU A 142 3.63 -7.24 0.19
CA LEU A 142 2.23 -7.64 0.24
C LEU A 142 2.06 -8.96 -0.49
N SER A 143 0.98 -9.67 -0.25
CA SER A 143 0.67 -10.93 -0.93
C SER A 143 -0.58 -10.75 -1.77
N VAL A 144 -0.45 -10.86 -3.11
CA VAL A 144 -1.57 -10.78 -4.07
C VAL A 144 -1.92 -12.18 -4.55
N ASN A 145 -3.15 -12.63 -4.32
CA ASN A 145 -3.64 -13.94 -4.77
C ASN A 145 -2.71 -15.10 -4.35
N SER A 146 -2.10 -14.98 -3.16
CA SER A 146 -1.09 -15.90 -2.58
C SER A 146 0.32 -15.82 -3.19
N HIS A 147 0.60 -14.80 -4.01
CA HIS A 147 1.95 -14.49 -4.50
C HIS A 147 2.51 -13.29 -3.74
N ASP A 148 3.70 -13.45 -3.17
CA ASP A 148 4.37 -12.36 -2.47
C ASP A 148 4.98 -11.38 -3.49
N ASP A 149 4.70 -10.10 -3.30
CA ASP A 149 5.16 -8.98 -4.10
C ASP A 149 5.92 -8.00 -3.17
N ASP A 150 7.22 -7.84 -3.43
CA ASP A 150 8.14 -7.04 -2.61
C ASP A 150 8.40 -5.65 -3.23
N ASN A 151 7.50 -5.17 -4.09
CA ASN A 151 7.64 -3.86 -4.72
C ASN A 151 7.28 -2.73 -3.74
N PRO A 152 8.23 -1.84 -3.39
CA PRO A 152 7.98 -0.79 -2.41
C PRO A 152 7.06 0.30 -2.95
N THR A 153 5.97 0.62 -2.25
CA THR A 153 5.09 1.76 -2.56
C THR A 153 4.89 2.73 -1.42
N PRO A 154 4.56 4.01 -1.70
CA PRO A 154 4.20 4.95 -0.64
C PRO A 154 3.07 4.38 0.24
N GLU A 155 3.12 4.62 1.55
CA GLU A 155 2.10 4.18 2.53
C GLU A 155 0.67 4.70 2.29
N GLY A 156 0.44 5.62 1.33
CA GLY A 156 -0.92 5.99 0.91
C GLY A 156 -1.41 5.22 -0.32
N SER A 157 -0.65 4.20 -0.75
CA SER A 157 -0.88 3.53 -2.02
C SER A 157 -0.42 2.09 -2.05
N LEU A 158 -1.06 1.29 -2.89
CA LEU A 158 -0.68 -0.10 -3.15
C LEU A 158 -0.23 -0.26 -4.60
N SER A 159 0.82 -1.04 -4.82
CA SER A 159 1.19 -1.52 -6.15
C SER A 159 0.99 -3.02 -6.21
N ILE A 160 0.25 -3.47 -7.21
CA ILE A 160 -0.01 -4.89 -7.46
C ILE A 160 0.35 -5.22 -8.90
N SER A 161 0.90 -6.42 -9.13
CA SER A 161 1.13 -6.89 -10.49
C SER A 161 -0.13 -7.50 -11.10
N ASN A 162 -0.50 -7.04 -12.30
CA ASN A 162 -1.54 -7.65 -13.14
C ASN A 162 -1.23 -9.12 -13.49
N LYS A 163 0.03 -9.56 -13.38
CA LYS A 163 0.42 -10.97 -13.59
C LYS A 163 -0.27 -11.93 -12.63
N PHE A 164 -0.65 -11.46 -11.44
CA PHE A 164 -1.29 -12.27 -10.42
C PHE A 164 -2.81 -12.19 -10.47
N VAL A 165 -3.39 -11.58 -11.51
CA VAL A 165 -4.85 -11.48 -11.65
C VAL A 165 -5.49 -12.88 -11.66
N ARG A 166 -6.59 -13.02 -10.93
CA ARG A 166 -7.47 -14.17 -11.10
C ARG A 166 -8.73 -13.73 -11.84
N ILE A 167 -9.17 -14.57 -12.76
CA ILE A 167 -10.34 -14.29 -13.59
C ILE A 167 -11.48 -15.14 -13.08
N GLN A 168 -12.55 -14.50 -12.65
CA GLN A 168 -13.79 -15.17 -12.33
C GLN A 168 -14.50 -15.49 -13.63
N ARG A 169 -14.43 -16.76 -14.07
CA ARG A 169 -15.27 -17.23 -15.17
C ARG A 169 -16.70 -17.35 -14.65
N LYS A 170 -17.62 -16.60 -15.24
CA LYS A 170 -19.05 -16.87 -15.16
C LYS A 170 -19.38 -18.20 -15.84
#